data_AF-A0A060ZG62-F1
#
_entry.id   AF-A0A060ZG62-F1
#
_cell.length_a   1.000
_cell.length_b   1.000
_cell.length_c   1.000
_cell.angle_alpha   90.00
_cell.angle_beta   90.00
_cell.angle_gamma   90.00
#
_symmetry.space_group_name_H-M   'P 1'
#
loop_
_entity.id
_entity.type
_entity.pdbx_description
1 polymer ?
#
loop_
_entity_poly.entity_id
_entity_poly.type
_entity_poly.pdbx_seq_one_letter_code
_entity_poly.pdbx_strand_id
1 'polypeptide(L)' 'MVDRVNENVHLIGSASIQMYNMFPWLGPWINNLTRLKKNVADLKMEVIELVRGLKETLNPHMCRGFVDSFLVRKQTLEV' A
#
# COMPACT_ATOMS: atom_id res chain seq x y z
N MET A 1 6.44 7.76 -8.11
CA MET A 1 5.52 6.61 -7.92
C MET A 1 5.85 5.45 -8.84
N VAL A 2 5.80 5.62 -10.18
CA VAL A 2 5.99 4.52 -11.15
C VAL A 2 7.36 3.83 -11.00
N ASP A 3 8.46 4.58 -10.90
CA ASP A 3 9.79 3.99 -10.76
C ASP A 3 9.95 3.19 -9.46
N ARG A 4 9.37 3.69 -8.36
CA ARG A 4 9.37 3.00 -7.05
C ARG A 4 8.52 1.73 -7.09
N VAL A 5 7.40 1.76 -7.81
CA VAL A 5 6.57 0.57 -8.05
C VAL A 5 7.35 -0.46 -8.86
N ASN A 6 8.04 -0.04 -9.91
CA ASN A 6 8.88 -0.94 -10.72
C ASN A 6 10.03 -1.54 -9.90
N GLU A 7 10.71 -0.72 -9.09
CA GLU A 7 11.73 -1.18 -8.14
C GLU A 7 11.15 -2.21 -7.16
N ASN A 8 9.97 -1.96 -6.59
CA ASN A 8 9.32 -2.89 -5.68
C ASN A 8 9.00 -4.24 -6.35
N VAL A 9 8.52 -4.23 -7.60
CA VAL A 9 8.27 -5.46 -8.37
C VAL A 9 9.55 -6.27 -8.53
N HIS A 10 10.66 -5.61 -8.88
CA HIS A 10 11.97 -6.27 -8.96
C HIS A 10 12.45 -6.79 -7.60
N LEU A 11 12.28 -6.03 -6.52
CA LEU A 11 12.68 -6.44 -5.18
C LEU A 11 11.89 -7.67 -4.70
N ILE A 12 10.57 -7.69 -4.90
CA ILE A 12 9.70 -8.81 -4.52
C ILE A 12 10.09 -10.10 -5.26
N GLY A 13 10.47 -9.99 -6.54
CA GLY A 13 10.95 -11.14 -7.33
C GLY A 13 12.37 -11.61 -7.00
N SER A 14 13.13 -10.85 -6.20
CA SER A 14 14.55 -11.13 -5.94
C SER A 14 14.77 -12.44 -5.17
N ALA A 15 15.91 -13.11 -5.44
CA ALA A 15 16.30 -14.33 -4.73
C ALA A 15 16.35 -14.14 -3.20
N SER A 16 16.78 -12.97 -2.73
CA SER A 16 16.80 -12.65 -1.30
C SER A 16 15.41 -12.60 -0.66
N ILE A 17 14.39 -12.12 -1.37
CA ILE A 17 13.01 -12.11 -0.86
C ILE A 17 12.41 -13.51 -0.95
N GLN A 18 12.73 -14.29 -1.97
CA GLN A 18 12.31 -15.70 -2.03
C GLN A 18 12.91 -16.51 -0.85
N MET A 19 14.18 -16.28 -0.51
CA MET A 19 14.79 -16.87 0.68
C MET A 19 14.10 -16.42 1.99
N TYR A 20 13.70 -15.15 2.10
CA TYR A 20 12.89 -14.68 3.23
C TYR A 20 11.54 -15.40 3.32
N ASN A 21 10.87 -15.64 2.19
CA ASN A 21 9.58 -16.34 2.16
C ASN A 21 9.70 -17.79 2.65
N MET A 22 10.83 -18.45 2.37
CA MET A 22 11.12 -19.80 2.88
C MET A 22 11.55 -19.79 4.36
N PHE A 23 12.30 -18.76 4.77
CA PHE A 23 12.89 -18.66 6.10
C PHE A 23 12.70 -17.25 6.70
N PRO A 24 11.52 -16.94 7.25
CA PRO A 24 11.18 -15.57 7.66
C PRO A 24 12.07 -15.00 8.76
N TRP A 25 12.68 -15.85 9.60
CA TRP A 25 13.59 -15.40 10.66
C TRP A 25 14.89 -14.79 10.12
N LEU A 26 15.24 -15.00 8.85
CA LEU A 26 16.38 -14.34 8.21
C LEU A 26 16.13 -12.85 7.91
N GLY A 27 14.90 -12.36 8.12
CA GLY A 27 14.48 -11.00 7.79
C GLY A 27 15.44 -9.88 8.22
N PRO A 28 16.00 -9.87 9.44
CA PRO A 28 16.94 -8.83 9.87
C PRO A 28 18.21 -8.71 9.02
N TRP A 29 18.63 -9.78 8.32
CA TRP A 29 19.85 -9.81 7.50
C TRP A 29 19.61 -9.49 6.02
N ILE A 30 18.36 -9.29 5.59
CA ILE A 30 18.01 -9.14 4.18
C ILE A 30 17.79 -7.66 3.84
N ASN A 31 18.81 -7.02 3.25
CA ASN A 31 18.75 -5.60 2.89
C ASN A 31 17.61 -5.25 1.92
N ASN A 32 17.30 -6.13 0.98
CA ASN A 32 16.18 -5.94 0.05
C ASN A 32 14.82 -5.91 0.74
N LEU A 33 14.66 -6.60 1.88
CA LEU A 33 13.45 -6.55 2.70
C LEU A 33 13.31 -5.17 3.36
N THR A 34 14.40 -4.62 3.90
CA THR A 34 14.40 -3.28 4.48
C THR A 34 14.05 -2.21 3.44
N ARG A 35 14.64 -2.29 2.25
CA ARG A 35 14.31 -1.39 1.12
C ARG A 35 12.84 -1.52 0.70
N LEU A 36 12.36 -2.74 0.52
CA LEU A 36 10.96 -3.00 0.18
C LEU A 36 10.01 -2.43 1.24
N LYS A 37 10.30 -2.65 2.52
CA LYS A 37 9.49 -2.11 3.63
C LYS A 37 9.43 -0.59 3.61
N LYS A 38 10.56 0.09 3.36
CA LYS A 38 10.60 1.56 3.24
C LYS A 38 9.74 2.03 2.07
N ASN A 39 9.92 1.44 0.89
CA ASN A 39 9.16 1.83 -0.29
C ASN A 39 7.65 1.59 -0.13
N VAL A 40 7.25 0.50 0.56
CA VAL A 40 5.84 0.22 0.90
C VAL A 40 5.30 1.25 1.90
N ALA A 41 6.09 1.65 2.89
CA ALA A 41 5.69 2.68 3.85
C ALA A 41 5.45 4.04 3.15
N ASP A 42 6.37 4.44 2.25
CA ASP A 42 6.23 5.68 1.50
C ASP A 42 4.99 5.65 0.58
N LEU A 43 4.77 4.54 -0.14
CA LEU A 43 3.57 4.37 -0.97
C LEU A 43 2.28 4.41 -0.14
N LYS A 44 2.28 3.79 1.04
CA LYS A 44 1.13 3.81 1.95
C LYS A 44 0.82 5.24 2.41
N MET A 45 1.83 6.05 2.72
CA MET A 45 1.63 7.45 3.09
C MET A 45 0.99 8.25 1.96
N GLU A 46 1.48 8.09 0.73
CA GLU A 46 0.90 8.74 -0.46
C GLU A 46 -0.57 8.32 -0.68
N VAL A 47 -0.90 7.04 -0.54
CA VAL A 47 -2.28 6.55 -0.64
C VAL A 47 -3.17 7.09 0.48
N ILE A 48 -2.67 7.18 1.72
CA ILE A 48 -3.42 7.74 2.85
C ILE A 48 -3.77 9.21 2.58
N GLU A 49 -2.83 9.99 2.04
CA GLU A 49 -3.07 11.38 1.69
C GLU A 49 -4.15 11.53 0.61
N LEU A 50 -4.11 10.68 -0.42
CA LEU A 50 -5.14 10.64 -1.46
C LEU A 50 -6.52 10.27 -0.88
N VAL A 51 -6.57 9.23 -0.03
CA VAL A 51 -7.82 8.80 0.64
C VAL A 51 -8.36 9.91 1.53
N ARG A 52 -7.51 10.67 2.21
CA ARG A 52 -7.91 11.84 3.01
C ARG A 52 -8.58 12.90 2.15
N GLY A 53 -7.96 13.30 1.03
CA GLY A 53 -8.55 14.27 0.11
C GLY A 53 -9.87 13.80 -0.51
N LEU A 54 -9.98 12.50 -0.83
CA LEU A 54 -11.23 11.91 -1.31
C LEU A 54 -12.31 11.93 -0.23
N LYS A 55 -11.95 11.65 1.03
CA LYS A 55 -12.86 11.72 2.18
C LYS A 55 -13.37 13.14 2.43
N GLU A 56 -12.51 14.17 2.32
CA GLU A 56 -12.89 15.57 2.48
C GLU A 56 -13.88 16.05 1.41
N THR A 57 -13.76 15.49 0.20
CA THR A 57 -14.61 15.84 -0.96
C THR A 57 -15.68 14.79 -1.25
N LEU A 58 -15.97 13.90 -0.29
CA LEU A 58 -16.87 12.76 -0.48
C LEU A 58 -18.31 13.23 -0.68
N ASN A 59 -18.94 12.79 -1.76
CA ASN A 59 -20.37 12.97 -2.00
C ASN A 59 -21.08 11.60 -1.97
N PRO A 60 -21.90 11.30 -0.95
CA PRO A 60 -22.60 10.02 -0.85
C PRO A 60 -23.53 9.71 -2.02
N HIS A 61 -24.02 10.73 -2.73
CA HIS A 61 -24.90 10.58 -3.89
C HIS A 61 -24.13 10.41 -5.22
N MET A 62 -22.81 10.63 -5.22
CA MET A 62 -21.97 10.56 -6.40
C MET A 62 -20.59 9.99 -6.06
N CYS A 63 -20.47 8.66 -6.08
CA CYS A 63 -19.18 7.99 -5.87
C CYS A 63 -18.30 8.10 -7.12
N ARG A 64 -17.10 8.68 -6.98
CA ARG A 64 -16.15 8.86 -8.10
C ARG A 64 -15.30 7.63 -8.39
N GLY A 65 -15.35 6.63 -7.51
CA GLY A 65 -14.59 5.38 -7.67
C GLY A 65 -14.66 4.47 -6.46
N PHE A 66 -13.69 3.55 -6.39
CA PHE A 66 -13.63 2.53 -5.34
C PHE A 66 -13.56 3.11 -3.93
N VAL A 67 -12.66 4.08 -3.71
CA VAL A 67 -12.45 4.67 -2.37
C VAL A 67 -13.73 5.36 -1.87
N ASP A 68 -14.39 6.17 -2.71
CA ASP A 68 -15.65 6.83 -2.33
C ASP A 68 -16.75 5.79 -2.00
N SER A 69 -16.90 4.77 -2.85
CA SER A 69 -17.89 3.70 -2.65
C SER A 69 -17.64 2.94 -1.34
N PHE A 70 -16.36 2.65 -1.07
CA PHE A 70 -15.94 2.02 0.19
C PHE A 70 -16.24 2.91 1.40
N LEU A 71 -15.94 4.20 1.33
CA LEU A 71 -16.18 5.15 2.43
C LEU A 71 -17.68 5.33 2.72
N VAL A 72 -18.53 5.44 1.69
CA VAL A 72 -19.99 5.51 1.85
C VAL A 72 -20.53 4.23 2.49
N ARG A 73 -20.08 3.07 2.01
CA ARG A 73 -20.47 1.77 2.59
C ARG A 73 -20.04 1.66 4.05
N LYS A 74 -18.81 2.10 4.36
CA LYS A 74 -18.27 2.11 5.73
C LYS A 74 -19.14 2.96 6.67
N GLN A 75 -19.51 4.18 6.26
CA GLN A 75 -20.40 5.06 7.04
C GLN A 75 -21.78 4.43 7.31
N THR A 76 -22.29 3.63 6.36
CA THR A 76 -23.60 2.98 6.50
C THR A 76 -23.56 1.77 7.44
N LEU A 77 -22.38 1.16 7.65
CA LEU A 77 -22.20 -0.04 8.47
C LEU A 77 -21.70 0.25 9.90
N GLU A 78 -21.08 1.40 10.13
CA GLU A 78 -20.59 1.84 11.46
C GLU A 78 -21.64 2.66 12.24
N VAL A 79 -22.91 2.23 12.21
CA VAL A 79 -24.00 2.83 13.02
C VAL A 79 -23.82 2.52 14.50
#